data_AF-A0AA35SCB0-F1
#
_entry.id   AF-A0AA35SCB0-F1
#
_cell.length_a   1.000
_cell.length_b   1.000
_cell.length_c   1.000
_cell.angle_alpha   90.00
_cell.angle_beta   90.00
_cell.angle_gamma   90.00
#
_symmetry.space_group_name_H-M   'P 1'
#
loop_
_entity.id
_entity.type
_entity.pdbx_description
1 polymer ?
#
loop_
_entity_poly.entity_id
_entity_poly.type
_entity_poly.pdbx_seq_one_letter_code
_entity_poly.pdbx_strand_id
1 'polypeptide(L)'
;MAVRIILSGASSVGKTTVANDWCYKHKHFVHIEEVARDVMRERCITRDDLEASLLSEEKHVFLELQGAILKEQNKRELGVPKTQSFISDRGPDPLIFTNQYVSSDAADSLAKTPAALACLERYRSSLMFVLCPLEKPTDDGFRLLPTTEEQHKFTSLLRKFLDRYRVPHIYISETDHHRRMALITNAVNGEFQIQLDLTGKCYPLIVPFTLCEPPSHQMVSLRELRFSTDQVQCSLKRFS
;
A
#
# COMPACT_ATOMS: atom_id res chain seq x y z
N MET A 1 -4.11 -8.46 19.52
CA MET A 1 -3.85 -7.17 18.87
C MET A 1 -4.52 -7.18 17.51
N ALA A 2 -5.19 -6.10 17.12
CA ALA A 2 -5.78 -5.98 15.79
C ALA A 2 -4.69 -5.86 14.71
N VAL A 3 -4.90 -6.51 13.57
CA VAL A 3 -4.00 -6.49 12.42
C VAL A 3 -4.60 -5.59 11.35
N ARG A 4 -3.78 -4.71 10.76
CA ARG A 4 -4.17 -3.81 9.68
C ARG A 4 -3.41 -4.24 8.43
N ILE A 5 -4.12 -4.69 7.40
CA ILE A 5 -3.55 -5.09 6.12
C ILE A 5 -3.91 -4.04 5.08
N ILE A 6 -2.91 -3.54 4.36
CA ILE A 6 -3.11 -2.55 3.30
C ILE A 6 -2.62 -3.16 2.00
N LEU A 7 -3.48 -3.22 1.00
CA LEU A 7 -3.12 -3.64 -0.36
C LEU A 7 -2.89 -2.39 -1.20
N SER A 8 -1.80 -2.40 -1.97
CA SER A 8 -1.48 -1.34 -2.93
C SER A 8 -0.95 -1.97 -4.22
N GLY A 9 -1.04 -1.23 -5.31
CA GLY A 9 -0.65 -1.71 -6.64
C GLY A 9 -1.52 -1.09 -7.72
N ALA A 10 -1.10 -1.25 -8.98
CA ALA A 10 -1.80 -0.69 -10.12
C ALA A 10 -3.26 -1.19 -10.22
N SER A 11 -4.06 -0.57 -11.07
CA SER A 11 -5.41 -1.09 -11.37
C SER A 11 -5.33 -2.50 -11.96
N SER A 12 -6.33 -3.33 -11.65
CA SER A 12 -6.49 -4.69 -12.20
C SER A 12 -5.36 -5.69 -11.89
N VAL A 13 -4.66 -5.53 -10.76
CA VAL A 13 -3.63 -6.49 -10.29
C VAL A 13 -4.15 -7.56 -9.31
N GLY A 14 -5.47 -7.66 -9.12
CA GLY A 14 -6.09 -8.67 -8.26
C GLY A 14 -6.23 -8.31 -6.77
N LYS A 15 -6.06 -7.03 -6.39
CA LYS A 15 -6.18 -6.55 -5.00
C LYS A 15 -7.56 -6.87 -4.39
N THR A 16 -8.63 -6.51 -5.09
CA THR A 16 -10.00 -6.74 -4.64
C THR A 16 -10.30 -8.23 -4.45
N THR A 17 -9.80 -9.07 -5.35
CA THR A 17 -9.92 -10.53 -5.25
C THR A 17 -9.22 -11.06 -3.99
N VAL A 18 -7.99 -10.61 -3.73
CA VAL A 18 -7.25 -10.95 -2.51
C VAL A 18 -7.98 -10.50 -1.26
N ALA A 19 -8.48 -9.26 -1.23
CA ALA A 19 -9.19 -8.70 -0.07
C ALA A 19 -10.50 -9.45 0.22
N ASN A 20 -11.28 -9.75 -0.82
CA ASN A 20 -12.52 -10.52 -0.70
C ASN A 20 -12.26 -11.93 -0.17
N ASP A 21 -11.29 -12.65 -0.74
CA ASP A 21 -10.95 -14.00 -0.30
C ASP A 21 -10.38 -14.03 1.11
N TRP A 22 -9.62 -13.00 1.49
CA TRP A 22 -9.13 -12.81 2.85
C TRP A 22 -10.29 -12.68 3.83
N CYS A 23 -11.23 -11.77 3.60
CA CYS A 23 -12.40 -11.60 4.45
C CYS A 23 -13.34 -12.82 4.42
N TYR A 24 -13.39 -13.55 3.30
CA TYR A 24 -14.12 -14.80 3.24
C TYR A 24 -13.55 -15.84 4.21
N LYS A 25 -12.22 -16.00 4.26
CA LYS A 25 -11.53 -16.95 5.16
C LYS A 25 -11.42 -16.44 6.61
N HIS A 26 -11.29 -15.14 6.79
CA HIS A 26 -11.07 -14.49 8.08
C HIS A 26 -12.23 -13.56 8.43
N LYS A 27 -13.38 -14.14 8.79
CA LYS A 27 -14.65 -13.41 9.04
C LYS A 27 -14.59 -12.29 10.09
N HIS A 28 -13.54 -12.25 10.92
CA HIS A 28 -13.33 -11.22 11.92
C HIS A 28 -12.64 -9.96 11.37
N PHE A 29 -12.14 -9.99 10.12
CA PHE A 29 -11.61 -8.83 9.42
C PHE A 29 -12.73 -8.01 8.79
N VAL A 30 -12.68 -6.70 9.00
CA VAL A 30 -13.47 -5.75 8.22
C VAL A 30 -12.84 -5.59 6.83
N HIS A 31 -13.66 -5.65 5.78
CA HIS A 31 -13.22 -5.29 4.44
C HIS A 31 -13.45 -3.80 4.21
N ILE A 32 -12.39 -3.04 3.94
CA ILE A 32 -12.48 -1.69 3.42
C ILE A 32 -12.34 -1.77 1.90
N GLU A 33 -13.50 -1.77 1.23
CA GLU A 33 -13.61 -1.85 -0.22
C GLU A 33 -13.03 -0.62 -0.93
N GLU A 34 -12.82 -0.75 -2.24
CA GLU A 34 -12.34 0.31 -3.12
C GLU A 34 -13.19 1.59 -3.03
N VAL A 35 -12.63 2.62 -2.39
CA VAL A 35 -13.26 3.93 -2.18
C VAL A 35 -13.44 4.73 -3.48
N ALA A 36 -12.56 4.52 -4.47
CA ALA A 36 -12.57 5.30 -5.71
C ALA A 36 -13.92 5.27 -6.43
N ARG A 37 -14.55 4.08 -6.50
CA ARG A 37 -15.82 3.89 -7.19
C ARG A 37 -16.96 4.66 -6.52
N ASP A 38 -16.99 4.63 -5.19
CA ASP A 38 -18.03 5.34 -4.43
C ASP A 38 -17.89 6.84 -4.60
N VAL A 39 -16.67 7.37 -4.48
CA VAL A 39 -16.40 8.80 -4.63
C VAL A 39 -16.71 9.29 -6.06
N MET A 40 -16.39 8.50 -7.09
CA MET A 40 -16.74 8.84 -8.47
C MET A 40 -18.26 8.90 -8.66
N ARG A 41 -19.00 7.90 -8.15
CA ARG A 41 -20.47 7.86 -8.22
C ARG A 41 -21.12 9.02 -7.48
N GLU A 42 -20.69 9.30 -6.25
CA GLU A 42 -21.21 10.40 -5.43
C GLU A 42 -20.99 11.78 -6.07
N ARG A 43 -19.92 11.93 -6.84
CA ARG A 43 -19.56 13.19 -7.52
C ARG A 43 -20.02 13.26 -8.97
N CYS A 44 -20.70 12.23 -9.47
CA CYS A 44 -21.09 12.10 -10.88
C CYS A 44 -19.90 12.25 -11.86
N ILE A 45 -18.71 11.79 -11.47
CA ILE A 45 -17.51 11.83 -12.33
C ILE A 45 -17.42 10.50 -13.09
N THR A 46 -17.38 10.57 -14.41
CA THR A 46 -17.24 9.41 -15.31
C THR A 46 -15.78 9.18 -15.70
N ARG A 47 -15.50 8.06 -16.39
CA ARG A 47 -14.20 7.82 -17.02
C ARG A 47 -13.86 8.92 -18.03
N ASP A 48 -14.83 9.27 -18.87
CA ASP A 48 -14.65 10.26 -19.94
C ASP A 48 -14.27 11.64 -19.36
N ASP A 49 -14.85 12.02 -18.21
CA ASP A 49 -14.48 13.25 -17.51
C ASP A 49 -13.02 13.22 -17.04
N LEU A 50 -12.52 12.06 -16.59
CA LEU A 50 -11.13 11.90 -16.20
C LEU A 50 -10.20 11.94 -17.40
N GLU A 51 -10.53 11.27 -18.49
CA GLU A 51 -9.77 11.31 -19.74
C GLU A 51 -9.70 12.73 -20.30
N ALA A 52 -10.82 13.44 -20.35
CA ALA A 52 -10.87 14.85 -20.73
C ALA A 52 -10.03 15.73 -19.80
N SER A 53 -10.10 15.49 -18.49
CA SER A 53 -9.26 16.22 -17.52
C SER A 53 -7.77 15.98 -17.74
N LEU A 54 -7.34 14.77 -18.15
CA LEU A 54 -5.94 14.46 -18.41
C LEU A 54 -5.40 15.14 -19.68
N LEU A 55 -6.28 15.47 -20.62
CA LEU A 55 -5.95 16.24 -21.84
C LEU A 55 -5.90 17.75 -21.58
N SER A 56 -6.48 18.23 -20.49
CA SER A 56 -6.41 19.65 -20.08
C SER A 56 -5.07 20.00 -19.43
N GLU A 57 -4.65 21.27 -19.53
CA GLU A 57 -3.41 21.75 -18.91
C GLU A 57 -3.47 21.71 -17.37
N GLU A 58 -4.64 21.99 -16.78
CA GLU A 58 -4.75 22.21 -15.34
C GLU A 58 -5.07 20.93 -14.53
N LYS A 59 -5.64 19.89 -15.15
CA LYS A 59 -5.93 18.57 -14.55
C LYS A 59 -6.68 18.63 -13.19
N HIS A 60 -7.44 19.71 -12.95
CA HIS A 60 -8.08 19.98 -11.66
C HIS A 60 -9.05 18.87 -11.21
N VAL A 61 -9.90 18.38 -12.12
CA VAL A 61 -10.88 17.32 -11.80
C VAL A 61 -10.17 16.06 -11.31
N PHE A 62 -9.08 15.66 -11.98
CA PHE A 62 -8.30 14.49 -11.57
C PHE A 62 -7.70 14.69 -10.17
N LEU A 63 -7.07 15.84 -9.91
CA LEU A 63 -6.44 16.14 -8.62
C LEU A 63 -7.46 16.19 -7.48
N GLU A 64 -8.60 16.86 -7.70
CA GLU A 64 -9.69 16.93 -6.73
C GLU A 64 -10.27 15.55 -6.42
N LEU A 65 -10.44 14.70 -7.44
CA LEU A 65 -10.88 13.33 -7.25
C LEU A 65 -9.89 12.54 -6.39
N GLN A 66 -8.58 12.59 -6.69
CA GLN A 66 -7.59 11.86 -5.88
C GLN A 66 -7.58 12.34 -4.42
N GLY A 67 -7.75 13.65 -4.19
CA GLY A 67 -7.89 14.20 -2.84
C GLY A 67 -9.16 13.75 -2.12
N ALA A 68 -10.28 13.64 -2.84
CA ALA A 68 -11.54 13.15 -2.29
C ALA A 68 -11.46 11.66 -1.92
N ILE A 69 -10.86 10.83 -2.79
CA ILE A 69 -10.62 9.41 -2.54
C ILE A 69 -9.77 9.23 -1.28
N LEU A 70 -8.70 10.00 -1.13
CA LEU A 70 -7.82 9.91 0.03
C LEU A 70 -8.52 10.31 1.34
N LYS A 71 -9.38 11.34 1.30
CA LYS A 71 -10.18 11.76 2.45
C LYS A 71 -11.17 10.69 2.88
N GLU A 72 -11.88 10.10 1.93
CA GLU A 72 -12.87 9.06 2.23
C GLU A 72 -12.19 7.74 2.67
N GLN A 73 -11.04 7.40 2.07
CA GLN A 73 -10.20 6.29 2.52
C GLN A 73 -9.77 6.47 3.98
N ASN A 74 -9.27 7.66 4.33
CA ASN A 74 -8.91 7.98 5.70
C ASN A 74 -10.09 7.83 6.67
N LYS A 75 -11.28 8.30 6.27
CA LYS A 75 -12.50 8.21 7.06
C LYS A 75 -12.90 6.75 7.31
N ARG A 76 -12.90 5.89 6.29
CA ARG A 76 -13.25 4.47 6.43
C ARG A 76 -12.27 3.72 7.33
N GLU A 77 -10.97 3.95 7.16
CA GLU A 77 -9.93 3.33 8.00
C GLU A 77 -10.01 3.77 9.46
N LEU A 78 -10.34 5.04 9.72
CA LEU A 78 -10.54 5.56 11.08
C LEU A 78 -11.84 5.08 11.72
N GLY A 79 -12.86 4.77 10.91
CA GLY A 79 -14.13 4.22 11.37
C GLY A 79 -14.00 2.80 11.94
N VAL A 80 -12.93 2.07 11.61
CA VAL A 80 -12.70 0.72 12.16
C VAL A 80 -12.13 0.82 13.59
N PRO A 81 -12.80 0.21 14.59
CA PRO A 81 -12.32 0.21 15.97
C PRO A 81 -10.88 -0.28 16.10
N LYS A 82 -10.10 0.30 17.03
CA LYS A 82 -8.69 -0.10 17.25
C LYS A 82 -8.53 -1.58 17.65
N THR A 83 -9.58 -2.19 18.19
CA THR A 83 -9.63 -3.60 18.60
C THR A 83 -9.95 -4.55 17.44
N GLN A 84 -10.35 -4.03 16.28
CA GLN A 84 -10.78 -4.83 15.13
C GLN A 84 -9.76 -4.80 14.00
N SER A 85 -9.49 -5.97 13.42
CA SER A 85 -8.62 -6.12 12.26
C SER A 85 -9.35 -5.70 10.98
N PHE A 86 -8.61 -5.18 10.00
CA PHE A 86 -9.17 -4.90 8.66
C PHE A 86 -8.16 -5.16 7.56
N ILE A 87 -8.69 -5.34 6.35
CA ILE A 87 -7.95 -5.31 5.10
C ILE A 87 -8.50 -4.19 4.22
N SER A 88 -7.61 -3.36 3.67
CA SER A 88 -7.94 -2.27 2.77
C SER A 88 -7.49 -2.60 1.35
N ASP A 89 -8.41 -2.49 0.40
CA ASP A 89 -8.16 -2.73 -1.04
C ASP A 89 -7.29 -1.63 -1.69
N ARG A 90 -7.08 -0.50 -0.99
CA ARG A 90 -6.19 0.58 -1.44
C ARG A 90 -5.33 1.13 -0.30
N GLY A 91 -4.09 1.46 -0.66
CA GLY A 91 -3.14 2.19 0.19
C GLY A 91 -2.90 3.60 -0.35
N PRO A 92 -1.63 4.04 -0.52
CA PRO A 92 -1.29 5.37 -1.00
C PRO A 92 -1.56 5.58 -2.51
N ASP A 93 -2.30 4.68 -3.17
CA ASP A 93 -2.59 4.69 -4.61
C ASP A 93 -3.00 6.07 -5.15
N PRO A 94 -3.86 6.87 -4.48
CA PRO A 94 -4.24 8.19 -5.00
C PRO A 94 -3.06 9.16 -5.16
N LEU A 95 -2.06 9.07 -4.27
CA LEU A 95 -0.84 9.88 -4.35
C LEU A 95 0.02 9.46 -5.54
N ILE A 96 0.06 8.16 -5.84
CA ILE A 96 0.82 7.62 -6.96
C ILE A 96 0.16 7.97 -8.29
N PHE A 97 -1.17 7.87 -8.38
CA PHE A 97 -1.89 8.33 -9.56
C PHE A 97 -1.73 9.83 -9.80
N THR A 98 -1.74 10.64 -8.73
CA THR A 98 -1.45 12.07 -8.82
C THR A 98 -0.04 12.32 -9.39
N ASN A 99 0.96 11.57 -8.93
CA ASN A 99 2.33 11.69 -9.44
C ASN A 99 2.41 11.30 -10.92
N GLN A 100 1.80 10.17 -11.27
CA GLN A 100 1.86 9.60 -12.62
C GLN A 100 1.19 10.47 -13.67
N TYR A 101 0.02 11.04 -13.34
CA TYR A 101 -0.85 11.71 -14.30
C TYR A 101 -0.86 13.23 -14.19
N VAL A 102 -0.55 13.80 -13.03
CA VAL A 102 -0.49 15.26 -12.81
C VAL A 102 0.96 15.72 -12.75
N SER A 103 1.62 15.54 -11.60
CA SER A 103 3.04 15.85 -11.39
C SER A 103 3.51 15.35 -10.03
N SER A 104 4.83 15.23 -9.85
CA SER A 104 5.43 14.94 -8.54
C SER A 104 5.09 16.03 -7.50
N ASP A 105 5.08 17.30 -7.90
CA ASP A 105 4.78 18.42 -6.99
C ASP A 105 3.33 18.41 -6.50
N ALA A 106 2.40 18.04 -7.38
CA ALA A 106 0.99 17.86 -7.01
C ALA A 106 0.83 16.70 -6.02
N ALA A 107 1.54 15.58 -6.25
CA ALA A 107 1.53 14.45 -5.32
C ALA A 107 2.14 14.81 -3.97
N ASP A 108 3.25 15.55 -3.94
CA ASP A 108 3.91 15.99 -2.70
C ASP A 108 3.05 17.00 -1.94
N SER A 109 2.30 17.86 -2.65
CA SER A 109 1.32 18.76 -2.04
C SER A 109 0.13 17.99 -1.45
N LEU A 110 -0.40 17.01 -2.18
CA LEU A 110 -1.48 16.16 -1.69
C LEU A 110 -1.05 15.31 -0.48
N ALA A 111 0.18 14.82 -0.48
CA ALA A 111 0.77 14.04 0.62
C ALA A 111 0.92 14.83 1.93
N LYS A 112 0.90 16.17 1.87
CA LYS A 112 0.95 17.06 3.04
C LYS A 112 -0.44 17.38 3.61
N THR A 113 -1.52 16.94 2.96
CA THR A 113 -2.87 17.15 3.50
C THR A 113 -3.09 16.34 4.79
N PRO A 114 -3.93 16.81 5.73
CA PRO A 114 -4.17 16.09 6.98
C PRO A 114 -4.63 14.64 6.81
N ALA A 115 -5.48 14.38 5.81
CA ALA A 115 -5.94 13.02 5.50
C ALA A 115 -4.78 12.13 5.02
N ALA A 116 -3.92 12.64 4.14
CA ALA A 116 -2.76 11.91 3.65
C ALA A 116 -1.79 11.56 4.77
N LEU A 117 -1.45 12.54 5.61
CA LEU A 117 -0.55 12.34 6.74
C LEU A 117 -1.09 11.29 7.72
N ALA A 118 -2.39 11.32 8.01
CA ALA A 118 -3.04 10.34 8.86
C ALA A 118 -3.02 8.93 8.26
N CYS A 119 -3.27 8.78 6.95
CA CYS A 119 -3.11 7.52 6.24
C CYS A 119 -1.67 7.00 6.31
N LEU A 120 -0.69 7.84 5.97
CA LEU A 120 0.72 7.48 5.96
C LEU A 120 1.19 6.98 7.33
N GLU A 121 0.77 7.62 8.40
CA GLU A 121 1.11 7.20 9.76
C GLU A 121 0.52 5.83 10.10
N ARG A 122 -0.73 5.55 9.69
CA ARG A 122 -1.29 4.20 9.83
C ARG A 122 -0.54 3.19 8.98
N TYR A 123 -0.14 3.54 7.76
CA TYR A 123 0.55 2.62 6.87
C TYR A 123 1.92 2.20 7.40
N ARG A 124 2.64 3.09 8.10
CA ARG A 124 3.91 2.75 8.76
C ARG A 124 3.80 1.68 9.84
N SER A 125 2.63 1.56 10.45
CA SER A 125 2.34 0.58 11.52
C SER A 125 1.47 -0.59 11.04
N SER A 126 1.22 -0.70 9.74
CA SER A 126 0.38 -1.74 9.12
C SER A 126 1.21 -2.72 8.29
N LEU A 127 0.62 -3.85 7.91
CA LEU A 127 1.19 -4.77 6.92
C LEU A 127 0.80 -4.31 5.51
N MET A 128 1.73 -3.64 4.82
CA MET A 128 1.53 -3.19 3.45
C MET A 128 2.02 -4.26 2.45
N PHE A 129 1.15 -4.66 1.54
CA PHE A 129 1.49 -5.53 0.42
C PHE A 129 1.34 -4.78 -0.89
N VAL A 130 2.39 -4.80 -1.71
CA VAL A 130 2.38 -4.24 -3.06
C VAL A 130 2.24 -5.38 -4.05
N LEU A 131 1.05 -5.50 -4.66
CA LEU A 131 0.76 -6.47 -5.69
C LEU A 131 1.28 -5.96 -7.04
N CYS A 132 2.24 -6.68 -7.62
CA CYS A 132 2.83 -6.31 -8.90
C CYS A 132 1.85 -6.59 -10.06
N PRO A 133 2.00 -5.86 -11.18
CA PRO A 133 1.15 -6.03 -12.35
C PRO A 133 1.10 -7.44 -12.91
N LEU A 134 -0.07 -7.81 -13.43
CA LEU A 134 -0.29 -8.98 -14.28
C LEU A 134 -0.24 -8.55 -15.75
N GLU A 135 0.06 -9.47 -16.68
CA GLU A 135 0.32 -9.15 -18.09
C GLU A 135 -0.81 -8.39 -18.81
N LYS A 136 -2.07 -8.52 -18.38
CA LYS A 136 -3.21 -7.83 -18.99
C LYS A 136 -4.22 -7.30 -17.96
N PRO A 137 -4.49 -5.99 -17.92
CA PRO A 137 -5.58 -5.44 -17.11
C PRO A 137 -6.94 -5.80 -17.71
N THR A 138 -7.90 -6.07 -16.83
CA THR A 138 -9.32 -6.16 -17.19
C THR A 138 -9.96 -4.77 -17.12
N ASP A 139 -10.74 -4.42 -18.14
CA ASP A 139 -11.57 -3.21 -18.17
C ASP A 139 -12.80 -3.39 -17.25
N ASP A 140 -13.06 -2.40 -16.39
CA ASP A 140 -14.21 -2.38 -15.50
C ASP A 140 -15.20 -1.24 -15.76
N GLY A 141 -15.04 -0.48 -16.84
CA GLY A 141 -15.92 0.63 -17.23
C GLY A 141 -15.84 1.90 -16.37
N PHE A 142 -15.14 1.87 -15.23
CA PHE A 142 -15.08 3.01 -14.31
C PHE A 142 -13.72 3.69 -14.27
N ARG A 143 -12.63 2.91 -14.29
CA ARG A 143 -11.27 3.44 -14.11
C ARG A 143 -10.58 3.64 -15.44
N LEU A 144 -9.58 4.51 -15.49
CA LEU A 144 -8.61 4.51 -16.60
C LEU A 144 -8.04 3.09 -16.76
N LEU A 145 -8.00 2.59 -17.98
CA LEU A 145 -7.43 1.29 -18.30
C LEU A 145 -5.93 1.49 -18.57
N PRO A 146 -5.04 1.24 -17.60
CA PRO A 146 -3.62 1.52 -17.80
C PRO A 146 -3.03 0.53 -18.81
N THR A 147 -2.14 1.01 -19.65
CA THR A 147 -1.23 0.15 -20.42
C THR A 147 -0.29 -0.61 -19.48
N THR A 148 0.33 -1.69 -19.95
CA THR A 148 1.35 -2.42 -19.19
C THR A 148 2.50 -1.50 -18.75
N GLU A 149 2.92 -0.58 -19.62
CA GLU A 149 3.94 0.43 -19.28
C GLU A 149 3.47 1.33 -18.13
N GLU A 150 2.23 1.81 -18.16
CA GLU A 150 1.66 2.62 -17.09
C GLU A 150 1.56 1.86 -15.76
N GLN A 151 1.30 0.56 -15.79
CA GLN A 151 1.31 -0.28 -14.58
C GLN A 151 2.73 -0.44 -13.99
N HIS A 152 3.74 -0.62 -14.83
CA HIS A 152 5.14 -0.65 -14.40
C HIS A 152 5.62 0.71 -13.89
N LYS A 153 5.20 1.81 -14.53
CA LYS A 153 5.45 3.18 -14.08
C LYS A 153 4.82 3.41 -12.71
N PHE A 154 3.55 3.03 -12.52
CA PHE A 154 2.88 3.10 -11.23
C PHE A 154 3.67 2.37 -10.14
N THR A 155 4.07 1.12 -10.40
CA THR A 155 4.81 0.29 -9.43
C THR A 155 6.16 0.91 -9.08
N SER A 156 6.85 1.50 -10.06
CA SER A 156 8.13 2.19 -9.86
C SER A 156 7.98 3.47 -9.04
N LEU A 157 6.92 4.25 -9.30
CA LEU A 157 6.59 5.45 -8.53
C LEU A 157 6.20 5.10 -7.09
N LEU A 158 5.38 4.05 -6.91
CA LEU A 158 4.99 3.53 -5.61
C LEU A 158 6.21 3.11 -4.78
N ARG A 159 7.18 2.41 -5.39
CA ARG A 159 8.43 2.05 -4.70
C ARG A 159 9.16 3.27 -4.16
N LYS A 160 9.44 4.25 -5.03
CA LYS A 160 10.12 5.49 -4.65
C LYS A 160 9.36 6.24 -3.55
N PHE A 161 8.03 6.23 -3.62
CA PHE A 161 7.17 6.85 -2.64
C PHE A 161 7.26 6.15 -1.28
N LEU A 162 7.09 4.82 -1.22
CA LEU A 162 7.15 4.06 0.02
C LEU A 162 8.53 4.18 0.68
N ASP A 163 9.60 4.18 -0.11
CA ASP A 163 10.97 4.42 0.37
C ASP A 163 11.13 5.83 0.95
N ARG A 164 10.67 6.87 0.23
CA ARG A 164 10.70 8.27 0.66
C ARG A 164 9.98 8.48 2.00
N TYR A 165 8.81 7.87 2.15
CA TYR A 165 7.98 8.03 3.35
C TYR A 165 8.22 6.99 4.45
N ARG A 166 9.21 6.10 4.24
CA ARG A 166 9.60 5.03 5.16
C ARG A 166 8.43 4.14 5.59
N VAL A 167 7.61 3.72 4.62
CA VAL A 167 6.49 2.80 4.84
C VAL A 167 7.00 1.37 4.60
N PRO A 168 7.06 0.51 5.64
CA PRO A 168 7.46 -0.90 5.47
C PRO A 168 6.48 -1.61 4.55
N HIS A 169 6.97 -2.41 3.61
CA HIS A 169 6.13 -3.05 2.60
C HIS A 169 6.74 -4.35 2.06
N ILE A 170 5.88 -5.24 1.55
CA ILE A 170 6.24 -6.51 0.93
C ILE A 170 5.74 -6.50 -0.52
N TYR A 171 6.64 -6.71 -1.49
CA TYR A 171 6.25 -6.92 -2.87
C TYR A 171 5.80 -8.36 -3.11
N ILE A 172 4.69 -8.52 -3.81
CA ILE A 172 4.19 -9.81 -4.27
C ILE A 172 4.19 -9.80 -5.80
N SER A 173 5.24 -10.38 -6.38
CA SER A 173 5.37 -10.60 -7.83
C SER A 173 4.73 -11.89 -8.32
N GLU A 174 4.38 -12.79 -7.41
CA GLU A 174 3.66 -14.02 -7.73
C GLU A 174 2.34 -13.69 -8.45
N THR A 175 1.99 -14.46 -9.46
CA THR A 175 0.79 -14.26 -10.29
C THR A 175 -0.33 -15.21 -9.91
N ASP A 176 0.00 -16.38 -9.35
CA ASP A 176 -0.97 -17.34 -8.85
C ASP A 176 -1.67 -16.83 -7.58
N HIS A 177 -3.00 -16.77 -7.62
CA HIS A 177 -3.82 -16.23 -6.54
C HIS A 177 -3.68 -17.02 -5.23
N HIS A 178 -3.61 -18.36 -5.29
CA HIS A 178 -3.48 -19.18 -4.10
C HIS A 178 -2.14 -18.95 -3.40
N ARG A 179 -1.06 -18.85 -4.18
CA ARG A 179 0.27 -18.54 -3.65
C ARG A 179 0.36 -17.11 -3.10
N ARG A 180 -0.27 -16.12 -3.74
CA ARG A 180 -0.40 -14.76 -3.16
C ARG A 180 -1.06 -14.80 -1.79
N MET A 181 -2.18 -15.51 -1.67
CA MET A 181 -2.89 -15.66 -0.40
C MET A 181 -2.03 -16.35 0.66
N ALA A 182 -1.24 -17.37 0.28
CA ALA A 182 -0.31 -18.03 1.18
C ALA A 182 0.79 -17.07 1.68
N LEU A 183 1.39 -16.28 0.79
CA LEU A 183 2.40 -15.26 1.17
C LEU A 183 1.81 -14.23 2.14
N ILE A 184 0.59 -13.76 1.92
CA ILE A 184 -0.06 -12.80 2.85
C ILE A 184 -0.34 -13.47 4.20
N THR A 185 -0.85 -14.71 4.19
CA THR A 185 -1.14 -15.48 5.40
C THR A 185 0.10 -15.67 6.25
N ASN A 186 1.19 -16.13 5.64
CA ASN A 186 2.46 -16.36 6.33
C ASN A 186 3.01 -15.06 6.93
N ALA A 187 2.88 -13.92 6.23
CA ALA A 187 3.32 -12.62 6.72
C ALA A 187 2.48 -12.15 7.91
N VAL A 188 1.17 -12.37 7.88
CA VAL A 188 0.26 -12.05 8.99
C VAL A 188 0.55 -12.92 10.22
N ASN A 189 0.84 -14.21 10.02
CA ASN A 189 1.20 -15.14 11.11
C ASN A 189 2.59 -14.88 11.69
N GLY A 190 3.41 -14.02 11.06
CA GLY A 190 4.79 -13.79 11.46
C GLY A 190 5.74 -14.92 11.08
N GLU A 191 5.37 -15.71 10.06
CA GLU A 191 6.16 -16.81 9.51
C GLU A 191 7.19 -16.33 8.47
N PHE A 192 7.40 -15.02 8.34
CA PHE A 192 8.50 -14.43 7.57
C PHE A 192 9.63 -13.94 8.47
N GLN A 193 10.86 -14.22 8.06
CA GLN A 193 12.04 -13.49 8.50
C GLN A 193 12.29 -12.35 7.51
N ILE A 194 12.34 -11.11 8.01
CA ILE A 194 12.77 -9.95 7.23
C ILE A 194 14.24 -9.73 7.58
N GLN A 195 15.19 -9.91 6.63
CA GLN A 195 16.52 -9.34 6.82
C GLN A 195 16.44 -7.84 6.58
N LEU A 196 16.86 -7.08 7.58
CA LEU A 196 17.25 -5.68 7.41
C LEU A 196 18.67 -5.69 6.84
N ASP A 197 18.90 -5.08 5.68
CA ASP A 197 20.27 -4.76 5.29
C ASP A 197 20.82 -3.61 6.17
N LEU A 198 22.15 -3.41 6.14
CA LEU A 198 22.83 -2.34 6.90
C LEU A 198 22.37 -0.91 6.52
N THR A 199 21.48 -0.77 5.53
CA THR A 199 20.89 0.50 5.09
C THR A 199 19.44 0.69 5.52
N GLY A 200 18.84 -0.30 6.20
CA GLY A 200 17.46 -0.27 6.67
C GLY A 200 16.41 -0.55 5.58
N LYS A 201 16.80 -1.13 4.44
CA LYS A 201 15.86 -1.51 3.37
C LYS A 201 15.25 -2.88 3.64
N CYS A 202 13.93 -2.98 3.46
CA CYS A 202 13.18 -4.22 3.56
C CYS A 202 13.17 -4.94 2.21
N TYR A 203 13.69 -6.16 2.17
CA TYR A 203 13.48 -7.08 1.05
C TYR A 203 12.74 -8.32 1.57
N PRO A 204 11.70 -8.81 0.88
CA PRO A 204 11.17 -10.12 1.19
C PRO A 204 12.24 -11.17 0.86
N LEU A 205 12.77 -11.84 1.88
CA LEU A 205 13.44 -13.12 1.68
C LEU A 205 12.37 -14.16 1.44
N ILE A 206 12.23 -14.58 0.18
CA ILE A 206 11.76 -15.93 -0.11
C ILE A 206 12.94 -16.83 0.23
N VAL A 207 13.00 -17.34 1.47
CA VAL A 207 13.90 -18.46 1.75
C VAL A 207 13.32 -19.66 1.01
N PRO A 208 14.02 -20.26 0.02
CA PRO A 208 13.61 -21.56 -0.46
C PRO A 208 13.68 -22.51 0.73
N PHE A 209 12.62 -23.28 0.91
CA PHE A 209 12.54 -24.30 1.94
C PHE A 209 13.51 -25.44 1.60
N THR A 210 14.79 -25.24 1.85
CA THR A 210 15.81 -26.29 1.85
C THR A 210 16.78 -26.04 2.98
N LEU A 211 16.74 -26.96 3.94
CA LEU A 211 17.72 -27.22 5.00
C LEU A 211 19.15 -26.87 4.56
N CYS A 212 19.77 -25.88 5.22
CA CYS A 212 21.21 -25.83 5.46
C CYS A 212 21.49 -24.77 6.53
N GLU A 213 22.38 -25.09 7.45
CA GLU A 213 22.71 -24.33 8.67
C GLU A 213 23.11 -22.86 8.40
N PRO A 214 22.87 -21.94 9.35
CA PRO A 214 23.14 -20.52 9.15
C PRO A 214 24.64 -20.21 9.23
N PRO A 215 25.20 -19.38 8.34
CA PRO A 215 26.42 -18.66 8.63
C PRO A 215 26.13 -17.50 9.60
N SER A 216 27.12 -17.17 10.42
CA SER A 216 27.09 -16.22 11.52
C SER A 216 26.65 -14.79 11.12
N HIS A 217 25.36 -14.49 11.20
CA HIS A 217 24.82 -13.12 11.19
C HIS A 217 23.68 -12.99 12.22
N GLN A 218 23.56 -11.81 12.85
CA GLN A 218 22.53 -11.53 13.86
C GLN A 218 21.14 -11.54 13.21
N MET A 219 20.32 -12.49 13.65
CA MET A 219 18.91 -12.64 13.30
C MET A 219 18.06 -11.79 14.24
N VAL A 220 17.08 -11.07 13.71
CA VAL A 220 16.11 -10.30 14.52
C VAL A 220 14.70 -10.72 14.12
N SER A 221 13.90 -11.12 15.10
CA SER A 221 12.49 -11.48 14.92
C SER A 221 11.64 -10.23 14.69
N LEU A 222 10.60 -10.33 13.85
CA LEU A 222 9.58 -9.27 13.72
C LEU A 222 8.90 -8.90 15.05
N ARG A 223 8.96 -9.78 16.08
CA ARG A 223 8.51 -9.47 17.44
C ARG A 223 9.44 -8.48 18.15
N GLU A 224 10.73 -8.48 17.84
CA GLU A 224 11.74 -7.64 18.50
C GLU A 224 11.76 -6.21 17.94
N LEU A 225 11.42 -6.05 16.65
CA LEU A 225 11.23 -4.72 16.03
C LEU A 225 10.09 -3.90 16.66
N ARG A 226 9.14 -4.55 17.36
CA ARG A 226 8.01 -3.87 18.01
C ARG A 226 8.34 -3.27 19.39
N PHE A 227 9.55 -3.49 19.92
CA PHE A 227 9.93 -3.06 21.28
C PHE A 227 11.02 -1.96 21.34
N SER A 228 11.44 -1.37 20.22
CA SER A 228 12.48 -0.33 20.23
C SER A 228 11.95 1.05 19.84
N THR A 229 10.90 1.53 20.50
CA THR A 229 10.52 2.96 20.45
C THR A 229 10.94 3.74 21.71
N ASP A 230 11.44 3.07 22.75
CA ASP A 230 11.76 3.72 24.04
C ASP A 230 13.26 3.95 24.32
N GLN A 231 14.18 3.63 23.39
CA GLN A 231 15.63 3.79 23.62
C GLN A 231 16.32 4.94 22.85
N VAL A 232 15.61 5.77 22.10
CA VAL A 232 16.24 6.86 21.32
C VAL A 232 16.39 8.19 22.10
N GLN A 233 16.26 8.18 23.44
CA GLN A 233 16.42 9.41 24.24
C GLN A 233 17.73 9.58 25.02
N CYS A 234 18.72 8.70 24.88
CA CYS A 234 19.96 8.84 25.64
C CYS A 234 21.22 8.62 24.79
N SER A 235 21.60 9.59 23.94
CA SER A 235 22.96 9.68 23.34
C SER A 235 23.29 11.04 22.69
N LEU A 236 22.64 12.15 23.07
CA LEU A 236 23.02 13.51 22.63
C LEU A 236 23.55 14.33 23.81
N LYS A 237 24.59 13.83 24.48
CA LYS A 237 25.48 14.63 25.33
C LYS A 237 26.87 14.00 25.30
N ARG A 238 27.72 14.53 24.42
CA ARG A 238 29.19 14.65 24.52
C ARG A 238 29.73 14.85 23.11
N PHE A 239 29.76 16.10 22.67
CA PHE A 239 30.83 16.68 21.85
C PHE A 239 30.59 18.20 21.89
N SER A 240 31.22 18.82 22.88
CA SER A 240 31.48 20.26 23.04
C SER A 240 32.84 20.36 23.70
#